data_AF-A0A7Y4SAD9-F1
#
_entry.id   AF-A0A7Y4SAD9-F1
#
_cell.length_a   1.000
_cell.length_b   1.000
_cell.length_c   1.000
_cell.angle_alpha   90.00
_cell.angle_beta   90.00
_cell.angle_gamma   90.00
#
_symmetry.space_group_name_H-M   'P 1'
#
loop_
_entity.id
_entity.type
_entity.pdbx_description
1 polymer ?
#
loop_
_entity_poly.entity_id
_entity_poly.type
_entity_poly.pdbx_seq_one_letter_code
_entity_poly.pdbx_strand_id
1 'polypeptide(L)'
;MKLKFCMYFGMAALLCLQTSTILAADQGTDYPTKPFWNIDKMYRASHDMGNIVNSEAGCNDTTKYVAGVDSIFREVDENDSKSEKIISFEFIKQAEGPSPSINSLYKICSDNTKQYLYRRAGGIDKGILVVPYKVRSGDLYGDTTLGPYFALKGDLFTLLATFGMTQVTVSDMATSKVKSETGLSFALGTIWSLGDNFEIGLVAGKDHLSGAAGKNFQFQDKVWWSFAIGYNFTN
;
A
#
# COMPACT_ATOMS: atom_id res chain seq x y z
N MET A 1 12.13 -8.42 2.86
CA MET A 1 11.87 -7.85 1.51
C MET A 1 10.62 -8.53 0.97
N LYS A 2 9.52 -7.79 0.75
CA LYS A 2 8.26 -8.37 0.25
C LYS A 2 8.35 -8.50 -1.28
N LEU A 3 8.50 -9.72 -1.80
CA LEU A 3 8.35 -9.97 -3.23
C LEU A 3 6.86 -10.14 -3.53
N LYS A 4 6.24 -9.16 -4.19
CA LYS A 4 4.86 -9.29 -4.67
C LYS A 4 4.89 -9.94 -6.04
N PHE A 5 4.59 -11.24 -6.09
CA PHE A 5 4.31 -11.91 -7.36
C PHE A 5 2.94 -11.49 -7.85
N CYS A 6 2.83 -11.17 -9.15
CA CYS A 6 1.56 -11.05 -9.84
C CYS A 6 1.47 -12.27 -10.77
N MET A 7 0.77 -13.32 -10.35
CA MET A 7 0.54 -14.51 -11.18
C MET A 7 -0.87 -14.44 -11.76
N TYR A 8 -1.02 -14.69 -13.07
CA TYR A 8 -2.27 -15.26 -13.55
C TYR A 8 -2.08 -16.36 -14.60
N PHE A 9 -2.96 -17.34 -14.46
CA PHE A 9 -3.07 -18.59 -15.20
C PHE A 9 -3.90 -18.37 -16.48
N GLY A 10 -3.26 -18.56 -17.62
CA GLY A 10 -3.87 -18.55 -18.96
C GLY A 10 -2.82 -18.93 -20.00
N MET A 11 -2.71 -20.23 -20.30
CA MET A 11 -1.98 -20.89 -21.41
C MET A 11 -0.80 -20.19 -22.11
N ALA A 12 0.09 -19.54 -21.36
CA ALA A 12 1.51 -19.39 -21.71
C ALA A 12 2.21 -18.90 -20.44
N ALA A 13 2.91 -19.80 -19.77
CA ALA A 13 3.77 -19.43 -18.66
C ALA A 13 4.98 -18.65 -19.21
N LEU A 14 4.84 -17.34 -19.36
CA LEU A 14 5.99 -16.46 -19.56
C LEU A 14 6.54 -16.10 -18.18
N LEU A 15 7.68 -16.70 -17.84
CA LEU A 15 8.50 -16.33 -16.70
C LEU A 15 8.95 -14.87 -16.84
N CYS A 16 8.25 -13.95 -16.21
CA CYS A 16 8.79 -12.62 -15.93
C CYS A 16 9.75 -12.73 -14.74
N LEU A 17 10.99 -13.13 -15.01
CA LEU A 17 12.12 -12.89 -14.12
C LEU A 17 12.58 -11.43 -14.36
N GLN A 18 11.94 -10.48 -13.70
CA GLN A 18 12.52 -9.14 -13.55
C GLN A 18 13.13 -9.03 -12.17
N THR A 19 14.46 -9.23 -12.10
CA THR A 19 15.27 -8.76 -10.98
C THR A 19 15.27 -7.23 -11.03
N SER A 20 14.36 -6.59 -10.31
CA SER A 20 14.46 -5.17 -10.01
C SER A 20 15.48 -4.99 -8.89
N THR A 21 16.74 -4.75 -9.27
CA THR A 21 17.70 -4.10 -8.39
C THR A 21 17.19 -2.69 -8.12
N ILE A 22 16.62 -2.45 -6.94
CA ILE A 22 16.27 -1.10 -6.49
C ILE A 22 17.59 -0.42 -6.13
N LEU A 23 18.07 0.47 -7.01
CA LEU A 23 18.98 1.55 -6.61
C LEU A 23 18.17 2.50 -5.73
N ALA A 24 18.31 2.35 -4.41
CA ALA A 24 17.87 3.36 -3.47
C ALA A 24 18.78 4.57 -3.66
N ALA A 25 18.32 5.57 -4.41
CA ALA A 25 18.88 6.91 -4.34
C ALA A 25 18.36 7.55 -3.05
N ASP A 26 19.17 7.47 -1.99
CA ASP A 26 18.99 8.25 -0.78
C ASP A 26 19.17 9.74 -1.12
N GLN A 27 18.06 10.48 -1.16
CA GLN A 27 18.05 11.93 -1.26
C GLN A 27 17.28 12.43 -0.04
N GLY A 28 18.03 12.69 1.03
CA GLY A 28 17.52 13.38 2.21
C GLY A 28 17.07 14.79 1.85
N THR A 29 15.76 15.03 1.90
CA THR A 29 15.21 16.38 1.91
C THR A 29 14.18 16.49 3.03
N ASP A 30 14.58 17.23 4.08
CA ASP A 30 13.74 17.70 5.16
C ASP A 30 12.67 18.66 4.60
N TYR A 31 11.39 18.28 4.69
CA TYR A 31 10.28 19.20 4.45
C TYR A 31 9.30 19.15 5.63
N PRO A 32 8.96 20.30 6.23
CA PRO A 32 7.94 20.36 7.27
C PRO A 32 6.56 20.37 6.62
N THR A 33 5.92 19.22 6.48
CA THR A 33 4.49 19.15 6.14
C THR A 33 3.65 19.16 7.40
N LYS A 34 2.97 20.28 7.68
CA LYS A 34 1.88 20.31 8.66
C LYS A 34 0.69 19.51 8.08
N PRO A 35 0.16 18.49 8.77
CA PRO A 35 -0.97 17.72 8.26
C PRO A 35 -2.25 18.57 8.27
N PHE A 36 -2.95 18.57 7.14
CA PHE A 36 -4.23 19.24 6.92
C PHE A 36 -5.37 18.25 7.21
N TRP A 37 -5.65 18.01 8.49
CA TRP A 37 -6.88 17.36 8.97
C TRP A 37 -7.28 17.95 10.32
N ASN A 38 -8.47 18.58 10.35
CA ASN A 38 -9.06 19.13 11.57
C ASN A 38 -9.81 18.01 12.30
N ILE A 39 -9.18 17.43 13.34
CA ILE A 39 -9.71 16.35 14.19
C ILE A 39 -9.87 16.90 15.61
N ASP A 40 -10.90 17.71 15.85
CA ASP A 40 -11.07 18.47 17.09
C ASP A 40 -11.43 17.63 18.34
N LYS A 41 -11.40 16.29 18.25
CA LYS A 41 -11.57 15.38 19.41
C LYS A 41 -10.70 14.13 19.38
N MET A 42 -9.51 14.19 18.77
CA MET A 42 -8.48 13.19 19.05
C MET A 42 -7.74 13.59 20.33
N TYR A 43 -7.99 12.87 21.43
CA TYR A 43 -7.24 13.01 22.67
C TYR A 43 -5.74 12.79 22.37
N ARG A 44 -4.96 13.88 22.32
CA ARG A 44 -3.50 13.83 22.35
C ARG A 44 -3.07 13.49 23.77
N ALA A 45 -3.00 12.21 24.09
CA ALA A 45 -2.20 11.75 25.21
C ALA A 45 -0.79 11.45 24.68
N SER A 46 0.14 12.40 24.83
CA SER A 46 1.56 12.07 24.70
C SER A 46 1.96 11.33 25.98
N HIS A 47 1.68 10.03 26.03
CA HIS A 47 2.29 9.18 27.04
C HIS A 47 3.73 8.92 26.60
N ASP A 48 4.68 9.22 27.49
CA ASP A 48 6.09 8.87 27.35
C ASP A 48 6.13 7.33 27.33
N MET A 49 6.19 6.75 26.14
CA MET A 49 5.94 5.33 25.98
C MET A 49 7.18 4.51 26.34
N GLY A 50 6.97 3.53 27.22
CA GLY A 50 7.88 2.43 27.43
C GLY A 50 8.11 1.61 26.15
N ASN A 51 9.03 0.65 26.22
CA ASN A 51 9.40 -0.17 25.07
C ASN A 51 8.17 -0.94 24.53
N ILE A 52 7.93 -0.89 23.21
CA ILE A 52 6.93 -1.74 22.54
C ILE A 52 7.57 -3.11 22.32
N VAL A 53 6.88 -4.16 22.79
CA VAL A 53 7.35 -5.56 22.74
C VAL A 53 6.32 -6.42 22.02
N ASN A 54 6.75 -7.57 21.45
CA ASN A 54 5.83 -8.57 20.90
C ASN A 54 4.90 -9.09 22.01
N SER A 55 3.66 -9.49 21.69
CA SER A 55 2.68 -9.95 22.68
C SER A 55 3.15 -11.17 23.49
N GLU A 56 3.95 -12.03 22.87
CA GLU A 56 4.52 -13.24 23.48
C GLU A 56 5.74 -12.95 24.37
N ALA A 57 6.37 -11.79 24.20
CA ALA A 57 7.54 -11.41 24.95
C ALA A 57 7.14 -10.84 26.32
N GLY A 58 7.90 -11.23 27.36
CA GLY A 58 7.77 -10.61 28.68
C GLY A 58 8.19 -9.14 28.63
N CYS A 59 7.69 -8.30 29.54
CA CYS A 59 8.09 -6.88 29.62
C CYS A 59 9.60 -6.67 29.91
N ASN A 60 10.30 -7.73 30.32
CA ASN A 60 11.75 -7.73 30.53
C ASN A 60 12.53 -8.05 29.24
N ASP A 61 11.86 -8.41 28.15
CA ASP A 61 12.51 -8.66 26.87
C ASP A 61 12.96 -7.33 26.26
N THR A 62 14.24 -7.24 25.94
CA THR A 62 14.87 -6.06 25.35
C THR A 62 14.57 -5.90 23.87
N THR A 63 13.86 -6.85 23.25
CA THR A 63 13.52 -6.81 21.82
C THR A 63 12.49 -5.71 21.55
N LYS A 64 12.98 -4.52 21.19
CA LYS A 64 12.15 -3.36 20.89
C LYS A 64 11.59 -3.47 19.47
N TYR A 65 10.27 -3.48 19.36
CA TYR A 65 9.60 -3.34 18.07
C TYR A 65 9.33 -1.86 17.83
N VAL A 66 9.65 -1.38 16.64
CA VAL A 66 9.39 0.00 16.26
C VAL A 66 8.18 0.03 15.36
N ALA A 67 7.13 0.67 15.85
CA ALA A 67 6.00 1.01 15.03
C ALA A 67 6.46 1.95 13.90
N GLY A 68 6.04 1.66 12.67
CA GLY A 68 6.41 2.49 11.53
C GLY A 68 5.87 3.91 11.67
N VAL A 69 6.56 4.87 11.06
CA VAL A 69 6.00 6.22 10.86
C VAL A 69 4.64 6.08 10.16
N ASP A 70 3.66 6.87 10.57
CA ASP A 70 2.27 6.85 10.05
C ASP A 70 1.43 5.60 10.41
N SER A 71 1.61 5.02 11.59
CA SER A 71 0.73 3.97 12.12
C SER A 71 -0.30 4.50 13.12
N ILE A 72 -1.55 4.09 12.96
CA ILE A 72 -2.64 4.36 13.92
C ILE A 72 -2.88 3.08 14.70
N PHE A 73 -3.04 3.20 16.02
CA PHE A 73 -3.27 2.06 16.91
C PHE A 73 -4.59 2.22 17.67
N ARG A 74 -5.17 1.07 18.01
CA ARG A 74 -6.36 0.93 18.83
C ARG A 74 -6.01 0.07 20.03
N GLU A 75 -6.33 0.58 21.22
CA GLU A 75 -6.22 -0.19 22.45
C GLU A 75 -7.29 -1.30 22.46
N VAL A 76 -6.89 -2.51 22.85
CA VAL A 76 -7.76 -3.68 22.97
C VAL A 76 -7.82 -4.03 24.46
N ASP A 77 -8.98 -3.81 25.08
CA ASP A 77 -9.23 -4.26 26.45
C ASP A 77 -9.55 -5.76 26.42
N GLU A 78 -8.80 -6.57 27.18
CA GLU A 78 -9.04 -8.01 27.30
C GLU A 78 -10.39 -8.33 27.97
N ASN A 79 -10.90 -7.42 28.81
CA ASN A 79 -12.09 -7.65 29.62
C ASN A 79 -13.35 -6.98 29.05
N ASP A 80 -13.22 -6.00 28.17
CA ASP A 80 -14.37 -5.31 27.58
C ASP A 80 -14.19 -5.07 26.07
N SER A 81 -14.82 -5.94 25.27
CA SER A 81 -14.88 -5.83 23.81
C SER A 81 -15.56 -4.56 23.27
N LYS A 82 -16.12 -3.68 24.12
CA LYS A 82 -16.91 -2.52 23.68
C LYS A 82 -16.30 -1.15 23.96
N SER A 83 -15.28 -1.03 24.81
CA SER A 83 -14.63 0.26 25.08
C SER A 83 -13.40 0.46 24.20
N GLU A 84 -13.57 1.12 23.06
CA GLU A 84 -12.47 1.41 22.14
C GLU A 84 -11.87 2.80 22.40
N LYS A 85 -10.56 2.86 22.66
CA LYS A 85 -9.80 4.12 22.71
C LYS A 85 -8.79 4.13 21.56
N ILE A 86 -8.89 5.16 20.70
CA ILE A 86 -7.93 5.40 19.62
C ILE A 86 -6.81 6.26 20.18
N ILE A 87 -5.57 5.79 20.06
CA ILE A 87 -4.38 6.54 20.47
C ILE A 87 -3.52 6.76 19.24
N SER A 88 -3.20 8.03 18.96
CA SER A 88 -2.23 8.40 17.93
C SER A 88 -0.86 8.50 18.57
N PHE A 89 0.14 7.87 17.97
CA PHE A 89 1.50 7.88 18.45
C PHE A 89 2.40 8.66 17.48
N GLU A 90 3.16 9.61 18.02
CA GLU A 90 4.15 10.38 17.29
C GLU A 90 5.53 9.78 17.58
N PHE A 91 6.12 9.10 16.59
CA PHE A 91 7.40 8.42 16.75
C PHE A 91 8.57 9.35 16.43
N ILE A 92 9.55 9.42 17.33
CA ILE A 92 10.67 10.37 17.24
C ILE A 92 11.83 9.81 16.39
N LYS A 93 11.93 8.50 16.15
CA LYS A 93 12.94 7.89 15.25
C LYS A 93 12.44 6.61 14.58
N GLN A 94 12.65 6.53 13.27
CA GLN A 94 12.41 5.35 12.45
C GLN A 94 13.58 4.38 12.65
N ALA A 95 13.31 3.17 13.13
CA ALA A 95 14.30 2.09 13.13
C ALA A 95 14.08 1.17 11.93
N GLU A 96 15.17 0.64 11.38
CA GLU A 96 15.18 -0.26 10.24
C GLU A 96 14.70 -1.66 10.67
N GLY A 97 13.39 -1.92 10.56
CA GLY A 97 12.79 -3.22 10.84
C GLY A 97 11.62 -3.52 9.89
N PRO A 98 11.25 -4.80 9.72
CA PRO A 98 10.07 -5.14 8.95
C PRO A 98 8.83 -4.47 9.55
N SER A 99 8.09 -3.70 8.73
CA SER A 99 6.85 -3.05 9.19
C SER A 99 5.90 -4.12 9.72
N PRO A 100 5.48 -4.01 10.98
CA PRO A 100 4.78 -5.11 11.61
C PRO A 100 3.34 -5.20 11.09
N SER A 101 2.76 -6.41 11.18
CA SER A 101 1.47 -6.75 10.58
C SER A 101 0.32 -5.92 11.15
N ILE A 102 -0.71 -5.63 10.34
CA ILE A 102 -1.92 -4.93 10.83
C ILE A 102 -2.67 -5.80 11.85
N ASN A 103 -2.58 -7.13 11.71
CA ASN A 103 -3.32 -8.07 12.54
C ASN A 103 -2.56 -8.52 13.79
N SER A 104 -1.29 -8.17 13.95
CA SER A 104 -0.55 -8.55 15.15
C SER A 104 -0.97 -7.68 16.35
N LEU A 105 -1.10 -8.32 17.50
CA LEU A 105 -1.23 -7.63 18.78
C LEU A 105 0.14 -7.17 19.26
N TYR A 106 0.20 -5.95 19.74
CA TYR A 106 1.38 -5.33 20.30
C TYR A 106 1.18 -5.11 21.77
N LYS A 107 2.24 -5.27 22.54
CA LYS A 107 2.21 -5.08 23.98
C LYS A 107 3.05 -3.88 24.33
N ILE A 108 2.44 -2.91 24.99
CA ILE A 108 3.16 -1.77 25.56
C ILE A 108 3.19 -1.99 27.06
N CYS A 109 4.40 -2.06 27.60
CA CYS A 109 4.64 -2.23 29.02
C CYS A 109 4.82 -0.84 29.65
N SER A 110 3.90 -0.48 30.54
CA SER A 110 4.00 0.72 31.38
C SER A 110 4.40 0.27 32.80
N ASP A 111 5.49 0.86 33.30
CA ASP A 111 5.99 0.67 34.67
C ASP A 111 6.14 -0.81 35.11
N ASN A 112 6.60 -1.67 34.20
CA ASN A 112 6.85 -3.12 34.40
C ASN A 112 5.66 -3.96 34.91
N THR A 113 4.48 -3.36 35.10
CA THR A 113 3.35 -4.00 35.81
C THR A 113 2.05 -3.95 35.02
N LYS A 114 1.85 -2.91 34.20
CA LYS A 114 0.66 -2.79 33.35
C LYS A 114 0.99 -3.10 31.91
N GLN A 115 0.19 -3.99 31.35
CA GLN A 115 0.31 -4.46 29.99
C GLN A 115 -0.91 -4.00 29.23
N TYR A 116 -0.68 -3.24 28.17
CA TYR A 116 -1.73 -2.77 27.29
C TYR A 116 -1.55 -3.44 25.94
N LEU A 117 -2.60 -4.10 25.46
CA LEU A 117 -2.63 -4.67 24.13
C LEU A 117 -3.12 -3.62 23.14
N TYR A 118 -2.37 -3.45 22.08
CA TYR A 118 -2.72 -2.58 20.98
C TYR A 118 -2.79 -3.38 19.70
N ARG A 119 -3.72 -3.02 18.84
CA ARG A 119 -3.76 -3.48 17.46
C ARG A 119 -3.56 -2.28 16.55
N ARG A 120 -2.80 -2.45 15.47
CA ARG A 120 -2.71 -1.41 14.46
C ARG A 120 -4.06 -1.31 13.75
N ALA A 121 -4.70 -0.15 13.85
CA ALA A 121 -6.00 0.12 13.22
C ALA A 121 -5.85 0.78 11.83
N GLY A 122 -4.64 1.19 11.47
CA GLY A 122 -4.40 1.71 10.14
C GLY A 122 -3.02 2.32 9.93
N GLY A 123 -2.91 3.06 8.84
CA GLY A 123 -1.72 3.84 8.53
C GLY A 123 -1.60 4.23 7.07
N ILE A 124 -0.51 4.91 6.73
CA ILE A 124 -0.21 5.31 5.36
C ILE A 124 0.88 4.40 4.80
N ASP A 125 0.73 3.99 3.54
CA ASP A 125 1.72 3.26 2.76
C ASP A 125 2.00 4.03 1.47
N LYS A 126 3.26 4.04 1.03
CA LYS A 126 3.70 4.79 -0.15
C LYS A 126 4.78 4.02 -0.89
N GLY A 127 4.80 4.13 -2.21
CA GLY A 127 5.79 3.45 -3.03
C GLY A 127 5.54 3.67 -4.52
N ILE A 128 6.05 2.73 -5.33
CA ILE A 128 5.83 2.70 -6.77
C ILE A 128 4.88 1.55 -7.11
N LEU A 129 3.86 1.84 -7.91
CA LEU A 129 2.92 0.86 -8.43
C LEU A 129 3.17 0.62 -9.90
N VAL A 130 3.21 -0.66 -10.28
CA VAL A 130 3.26 -1.12 -11.67
C VAL A 130 1.98 -1.88 -11.97
N VAL A 131 1.24 -1.44 -12.98
CA VAL A 131 0.01 -2.09 -13.46
C VAL A 131 0.27 -2.62 -14.88
N PRO A 132 0.68 -3.89 -15.04
CA PRO A 132 1.13 -4.43 -16.33
C PRO A 132 -0.02 -4.84 -17.27
N TYR A 133 -1.22 -5.05 -16.72
CA TYR A 133 -2.39 -5.50 -17.50
C TYR A 133 -3.62 -4.69 -17.13
N LYS A 134 -4.43 -4.42 -18.16
CA LYS A 134 -5.66 -3.65 -18.04
C LYS A 134 -6.78 -4.34 -18.81
N VAL A 135 -7.91 -4.54 -18.14
CA VAL A 135 -9.15 -5.02 -18.75
C VAL A 135 -9.97 -3.81 -19.19
N ARG A 136 -10.31 -3.75 -20.47
CA ARG A 136 -11.14 -2.69 -21.07
C ARG A 136 -12.20 -3.31 -21.94
N SER A 137 -13.46 -2.96 -21.70
CA SER A 137 -14.59 -3.50 -22.48
C SER A 137 -14.65 -5.04 -22.54
N GLY A 138 -14.11 -5.73 -21.53
CA GLY A 138 -14.05 -7.20 -21.48
C GLY A 138 -12.76 -7.82 -22.02
N ASP A 139 -11.95 -7.06 -22.76
CA ASP A 139 -10.70 -7.53 -23.36
C ASP A 139 -9.49 -7.19 -22.49
N LEU A 140 -8.48 -8.07 -22.49
CA LEU A 140 -7.22 -7.90 -21.76
C LEU A 140 -6.16 -7.24 -22.65
N TYR A 141 -5.56 -6.16 -22.16
CA TYR A 141 -4.49 -5.43 -22.84
C TYR A 141 -3.21 -5.42 -22.00
N GLY A 142 -2.06 -5.66 -22.65
CA GLY A 142 -0.72 -5.60 -22.06
C GLY A 142 -0.15 -4.18 -21.97
N ASP A 143 -0.98 -3.20 -21.60
CA ASP A 143 -0.55 -1.82 -21.40
C ASP A 143 -0.04 -1.63 -19.97
N THR A 144 1.10 -0.98 -19.81
CA THR A 144 1.73 -0.80 -18.50
C THR A 144 1.54 0.62 -17.97
N THR A 145 1.04 0.76 -16.74
CA THR A 145 1.13 2.01 -15.96
C THR A 145 2.23 1.89 -14.90
N LEU A 146 3.04 2.94 -14.77
CA LEU A 146 4.07 3.09 -13.74
C LEU A 146 3.89 4.44 -13.04
N GLY A 147 3.77 4.45 -11.72
CA GLY A 147 3.68 5.72 -10.98
C GLY A 147 3.83 5.57 -9.46
N PRO A 148 4.03 6.69 -8.76
CA PRO A 148 3.89 6.71 -7.31
C PRO A 148 2.47 6.34 -6.89
N TYR A 149 2.36 5.57 -5.80
CA TYR A 149 1.09 5.31 -5.13
C TYR A 149 1.13 5.77 -3.68
N PHE A 150 -0.07 6.08 -3.19
CA PHE A 150 -0.38 6.33 -1.80
C PHE A 150 -1.50 5.39 -1.40
N ALA A 151 -1.41 4.81 -0.20
CA ALA A 151 -2.46 3.94 0.30
C ALA A 151 -2.77 4.20 1.77
N LEU A 152 -4.06 4.16 2.09
CA LEU A 152 -4.62 4.25 3.43
C LEU A 152 -5.01 2.84 3.86
N LYS A 153 -4.28 2.31 4.83
CA LYS A 153 -4.53 1.01 5.46
C LYS A 153 -5.66 1.15 6.46
N GLY A 154 -6.73 0.38 6.29
CA GLY A 154 -7.75 0.12 7.30
C GLY A 154 -7.74 -1.33 7.76
N ASP A 155 -8.64 -1.67 8.69
CA ASP A 155 -8.72 -3.00 9.30
C ASP A 155 -9.10 -4.11 8.29
N LEU A 156 -10.00 -3.80 7.35
CA LEU A 156 -10.55 -4.78 6.39
C LEU A 156 -9.96 -4.65 4.99
N PHE A 157 -9.61 -3.44 4.58
CA PHE A 157 -9.08 -3.16 3.26
C PHE A 157 -8.12 -1.97 3.31
N THR A 158 -7.22 -1.93 2.33
CA THR A 158 -6.31 -0.82 2.08
C THR A 158 -6.77 -0.09 0.83
N LEU A 159 -7.16 1.17 0.96
CA LEU A 159 -7.52 2.02 -0.18
C LEU A 159 -6.23 2.58 -0.79
N LEU A 160 -6.05 2.48 -2.10
CA LEU A 160 -4.89 3.02 -2.81
C LEU A 160 -5.29 4.02 -3.88
N ALA A 161 -4.40 4.96 -4.15
CA ALA A 161 -4.47 5.91 -5.25
C ALA A 161 -3.10 5.98 -5.94
N THR A 162 -3.08 6.07 -7.26
CA THR A 162 -1.87 6.23 -8.06
C THR A 162 -2.09 7.25 -9.17
N PHE A 163 -1.04 7.95 -9.53
CA PHE A 163 -0.97 8.79 -10.72
C PHE A 163 0.39 8.60 -11.35
N GLY A 164 0.45 8.34 -12.66
CA GLY A 164 1.69 7.94 -13.30
C GLY A 164 1.66 8.00 -14.81
N MET A 165 2.75 7.51 -15.41
CA MET A 165 2.85 7.36 -16.85
C MET A 165 2.25 6.03 -17.27
N THR A 166 1.54 6.02 -18.40
CA THR A 166 1.09 4.78 -19.05
C THR A 166 1.71 4.67 -20.43
N GLN A 167 2.09 3.44 -20.79
CA GLN A 167 2.45 3.09 -22.15
C GLN A 167 1.31 2.26 -22.72
N VAL A 168 0.64 2.78 -23.75
CA VAL A 168 -0.47 2.10 -24.42
C VAL A 168 -0.15 1.82 -25.87
N THR A 169 -0.70 0.72 -26.36
CA THR A 169 -0.57 0.33 -27.76
C THR A 169 -1.75 0.89 -28.57
N VAL A 170 -1.46 1.73 -29.57
CA VAL A 170 -2.46 2.34 -30.46
C VAL A 170 -2.25 1.82 -31.88
N SER A 171 -3.33 1.38 -32.54
CA SER A 171 -3.34 1.03 -33.96
C SER A 171 -3.54 2.28 -34.81
N ASP A 172 -2.64 2.55 -35.74
CA ASP A 172 -2.82 3.60 -36.74
C ASP A 172 -3.79 3.12 -37.85
N MET A 173 -4.94 3.78 -37.98
CA MET A 173 -5.96 3.44 -38.98
C MET A 173 -5.46 3.61 -40.42
N ALA A 174 -4.48 4.49 -40.66
CA ALA A 174 -4.00 4.79 -42.00
C ALA A 174 -2.97 3.77 -42.49
N THR A 175 -2.19 3.18 -41.59
CA THR A 175 -1.03 2.36 -41.95
C THR A 175 -1.07 0.93 -41.43
N SER A 176 -2.09 0.57 -40.64
CA SER A 176 -2.19 -0.70 -39.90
C SER A 176 -0.98 -0.98 -39.00
N LYS A 177 -0.13 0.02 -38.75
CA LYS A 177 1.02 -0.11 -37.86
C LYS A 177 0.58 0.07 -36.43
N VAL A 178 1.13 -0.78 -35.58
CA VAL A 178 0.96 -0.72 -34.13
C VAL A 178 2.06 0.19 -33.57
N LYS A 179 1.67 1.26 -32.88
CA LYS A 179 2.60 2.21 -32.27
C LYS A 179 2.37 2.28 -30.76
N SER A 180 3.47 2.30 -30.02
CA SER A 180 3.43 2.58 -28.58
C SER A 180 3.35 4.09 -28.36
N GLU A 181 2.39 4.52 -27.56
CA GLU A 181 2.20 5.92 -27.18
C GLU A 181 2.26 6.06 -25.66
N THR A 182 2.81 7.18 -25.20
CA THR A 182 2.91 7.50 -23.77
C THR A 182 1.79 8.45 -23.38
N GLY A 183 1.15 8.19 -22.25
CA GLY A 183 0.11 9.02 -21.66
C GLY A 183 0.24 9.16 -20.16
N LEU A 184 -0.72 9.85 -19.56
CA LEU A 184 -0.91 9.91 -18.12
C LEU A 184 -2.01 8.95 -17.70
N SER A 185 -1.89 8.41 -16.50
CA SER A 185 -2.84 7.46 -15.94
C SER A 185 -3.11 7.81 -14.49
N PHE A 186 -4.37 7.80 -14.10
CA PHE A 186 -4.77 7.89 -12.70
C PHE A 186 -5.60 6.66 -12.36
N ALA A 187 -5.40 6.12 -11.16
CA ALA A 187 -6.18 4.99 -10.70
C ALA A 187 -6.42 5.01 -9.20
N LEU A 188 -7.55 4.42 -8.81
CA LEU A 188 -7.92 4.14 -7.43
C LEU A 188 -8.08 2.64 -7.29
N GLY A 189 -7.82 2.10 -6.12
CA GLY A 189 -7.97 0.67 -5.89
C GLY A 189 -8.13 0.32 -4.43
N THR A 190 -8.34 -0.95 -4.19
CA THR A 190 -8.46 -1.54 -2.88
C THR A 190 -7.64 -2.82 -2.83
N ILE A 191 -7.00 -3.08 -1.70
CA ILE A 191 -6.31 -4.34 -1.39
C ILE A 191 -6.99 -4.95 -0.17
N TRP A 192 -7.32 -6.24 -0.26
CA TRP A 192 -7.87 -7.04 0.84
C TRP A 192 -6.85 -8.07 1.26
N SER A 193 -6.58 -8.16 2.56
CA SER A 193 -5.75 -9.21 3.15
C SER A 193 -6.64 -10.38 3.57
N LEU A 194 -6.40 -11.56 3.01
CA LEU A 194 -7.07 -12.80 3.38
C LEU A 194 -6.11 -13.63 4.23
N GLY A 195 -6.20 -13.48 5.55
CA GLY A 195 -5.23 -14.06 6.48
C GLY A 195 -3.88 -13.35 6.43
N ASP A 196 -2.83 -14.04 6.88
CA ASP A 196 -1.49 -13.44 7.03
C ASP A 196 -0.66 -13.46 5.74
N ASN A 197 -1.02 -14.34 4.79
CA ASN A 197 -0.18 -14.63 3.63
C ASN A 197 -0.78 -14.23 2.29
N PHE A 198 -2.09 -13.97 2.20
CA PHE A 198 -2.74 -13.75 0.91
C PHE A 198 -3.30 -12.32 0.79
N GLU A 199 -3.08 -11.68 -0.34
CA GLU A 199 -3.59 -10.35 -0.66
C GLU A 199 -4.29 -10.38 -2.03
N ILE A 200 -5.47 -9.77 -2.14
CA ILE A 200 -6.14 -9.50 -3.42
C ILE A 200 -6.18 -7.99 -3.63
N GLY A 201 -5.78 -7.53 -4.81
CA GLY A 201 -5.89 -6.13 -5.23
C GLY A 201 -6.87 -5.97 -6.38
N LEU A 202 -7.68 -4.92 -6.34
CA LEU A 202 -8.48 -4.44 -7.47
C LEU A 202 -8.20 -2.96 -7.68
N VAL A 203 -7.90 -2.58 -8.92
CA VAL A 203 -7.58 -1.21 -9.31
C VAL A 203 -8.44 -0.82 -10.51
N ALA A 204 -9.02 0.36 -10.46
CA ALA A 204 -9.75 0.97 -11.55
C ALA A 204 -9.12 2.32 -11.88
N GLY A 205 -8.88 2.59 -13.15
CA GLY A 205 -8.26 3.83 -13.57
C GLY A 205 -8.71 4.30 -14.93
N LYS A 206 -8.15 5.42 -15.36
CA LYS A 206 -8.32 5.97 -16.71
C LYS A 206 -6.97 6.38 -17.26
N ASP A 207 -6.83 6.24 -18.57
CA ASP A 207 -5.65 6.68 -19.31
C ASP A 207 -6.02 7.89 -20.17
N HIS A 208 -5.13 8.88 -20.18
CA HIS A 208 -5.26 10.11 -20.93
C HIS A 208 -4.02 10.33 -21.80
N LEU A 209 -4.22 10.31 -23.12
CA LEU A 209 -3.18 10.64 -24.09
C LEU A 209 -3.44 12.03 -24.68
N SER A 210 -2.37 12.76 -24.97
CA SER A 210 -2.44 14.08 -25.61
C SER A 210 -2.32 13.99 -27.13
N GLY A 211 -2.78 15.03 -27.83
CA GLY A 211 -2.55 15.21 -29.26
C GLY A 211 -3.33 14.24 -30.16
N ALA A 212 -2.74 13.87 -31.30
CA ALA A 212 -3.36 12.95 -32.27
C ALA A 212 -3.53 11.54 -31.70
N ALA A 213 -2.60 11.10 -30.85
CA ALA A 213 -2.67 9.80 -30.20
C ALA A 213 -3.92 9.65 -29.33
N GLY A 214 -4.26 10.68 -28.53
CA GLY A 214 -5.48 10.68 -27.73
C GLY A 214 -6.78 10.68 -28.54
N LYS A 215 -6.79 11.31 -29.72
CA LYS A 215 -7.94 11.28 -30.63
C LYS A 215 -8.16 9.90 -31.25
N ASN A 216 -7.07 9.17 -31.52
CA ASN A 216 -7.10 7.86 -32.15
C ASN A 216 -7.24 6.71 -31.12
N PHE A 217 -6.99 6.99 -29.84
CA PHE A 217 -7.08 5.99 -28.80
C PHE A 217 -8.55 5.77 -28.38
N GLN A 218 -9.13 4.64 -28.81
CA GLN A 218 -10.54 4.32 -28.56
C GLN A 218 -10.92 4.20 -27.06
N PHE A 219 -9.94 4.06 -26.16
CA PHE A 219 -10.16 3.99 -24.71
C PHE A 219 -9.74 5.26 -23.96
N GLN A 220 -9.55 6.38 -24.66
CA GLN A 220 -9.27 7.68 -24.07
C GLN A 220 -10.31 8.00 -22.98
N ASP A 221 -9.83 8.27 -21.76
CA ASP A 221 -10.65 8.62 -20.59
C ASP A 221 -11.75 7.59 -20.23
N LYS A 222 -11.66 6.36 -20.77
CA LYS A 222 -12.52 5.24 -20.39
C LYS A 222 -11.91 4.49 -19.20
N VAL A 223 -12.80 3.95 -18.37
CA VAL A 223 -12.39 3.17 -17.20
C VAL A 223 -11.79 1.84 -17.65
N TRP A 224 -10.63 1.52 -17.10
CA TRP A 224 -10.01 0.21 -17.17
C TRP A 224 -9.94 -0.41 -15.78
N TRP A 225 -9.89 -1.74 -15.72
CA TRP A 225 -9.77 -2.50 -14.48
C TRP A 225 -8.49 -3.31 -14.48
N SER A 226 -7.91 -3.54 -13.31
CA SER A 226 -6.77 -4.44 -13.12
C SER A 226 -6.93 -5.16 -11.80
N PHE A 227 -6.53 -6.43 -11.75
CA PHE A 227 -6.57 -7.23 -10.54
C PHE A 227 -5.17 -7.76 -10.24
N ALA A 228 -4.89 -7.99 -8.96
CA ALA A 228 -3.63 -8.54 -8.49
C ALA A 228 -3.90 -9.58 -7.39
N ILE A 229 -3.06 -10.60 -7.34
CA ILE A 229 -3.05 -11.59 -6.26
C ILE A 229 -1.63 -11.68 -5.76
N GLY A 230 -1.42 -11.47 -4.46
CA GLY A 230 -0.12 -11.57 -3.79
C GLY A 230 -0.12 -12.69 -2.77
N TYR A 231 1.00 -13.41 -2.66
CA TYR A 231 1.24 -14.40 -1.61
C TYR A 231 2.58 -14.16 -0.93
N ASN A 232 2.62 -14.22 0.40
CA ASN A 232 3.84 -14.15 1.21
C ASN A 232 4.27 -15.55 1.63
N PHE A 233 5.45 -15.99 1.17
CA PHE A 233 6.02 -17.31 1.49
C PHE A 233 6.88 -17.33 2.77
N THR A 234 6.99 -16.20 3.49
CA THR A 234 7.97 -16.02 4.57
C THR A 234 7.41 -16.30 5.97
N ASN A 235 6.31 -17.03 6.08
CA ASN A 235 5.75 -17.46 7.37
C ASN A 235 6.34 -18.78 7.83
#